data_AF-L9WUR6-F1
#
_entry.id   AF-L9WUR6-F1
#
_cell.length_a   1.000
_cell.length_b   1.000
_cell.length_c   1.000
_cell.angle_alpha   90.00
_cell.angle_beta   90.00
_cell.angle_gamma   90.00
#
_symmetry.space_group_name_H-M   'P 1'
#
loop_
_entity.id
_entity.type
_entity.pdbx_description
1 polymer ?
#
loop_
_entity_poly.entity_id
_entity_poly.type
_entity_poly.pdbx_seq_one_letter_code
_entity_poly.pdbx_strand_id
1 'polypeptide(L)'
;MTRHDIADAVRDDRPAQIADSLSGLAPTVRTVASASLPRWDRSLPVALCTAAGTVGFEAVDRDDPTRPGPTSVEHLLEPVAGATALLEGYVRLRLALVVGDDDGDTDTAVRDGSTALAASRSDWLPPLLERIQSPTDRDTAILASDHLHASAYTMIADAPVSDRTRLDLYRALTSGSTALARGCLRGDGDGGGVGDIDVDGDRSSSSPKQRGESRTPDVIGVEATLAKTAGRLGAAVVGAPAETRTALGTYSHALMSALASWTAVETTVSHRSDAVEALVGEPTRESGTANRETADAEVDPLVERHLERARDAIASLADAIGTDAPAAEERATDPAPLERLERATRLSGGRRG
;
A
#
# COMPACT_ATOMS: atom_id res chain seq x y z
N MET A 1 37.55 6.77 7.03
CA MET A 1 36.67 5.85 6.28
C MET A 1 36.57 4.57 7.07
N THR A 2 35.57 4.51 7.92
CA THR A 2 35.33 3.40 8.85
C THR A 2 34.42 2.38 8.19
N ARG A 3 34.55 1.10 8.55
CA ARG A 3 33.78 -0.05 8.03
C ARG A 3 32.25 0.11 8.11
N HIS A 4 31.77 1.11 8.85
CA HIS A 4 30.36 1.49 8.97
C HIS A 4 29.83 2.24 7.74
N ASP A 5 30.67 3.01 7.03
CA ASP A 5 30.27 3.77 5.83
C ASP A 5 30.10 2.88 4.58
N ILE A 6 30.54 1.61 4.65
CA ILE A 6 30.48 0.64 3.55
C ILE A 6 29.26 -0.29 3.70
N ALA A 7 28.66 -0.38 4.89
CA ALA A 7 27.43 -1.14 5.13
C ALA A 7 26.16 -0.35 4.76
N ASP A 8 26.21 0.97 4.67
CA ASP A 8 25.11 1.80 4.13
C ASP A 8 25.13 1.92 2.59
N ALA A 9 26.16 1.35 1.95
CA ALA A 9 26.16 1.04 0.52
C ALA A 9 25.60 -0.37 0.23
N VAL A 10 24.78 -0.91 1.16
CA VAL A 10 23.85 -2.01 0.84
C VAL A 10 22.99 -1.51 -0.30
N ARG A 11 23.21 -2.13 -1.47
CA ARG A 11 22.60 -1.83 -2.77
C ARG A 11 21.25 -1.18 -2.60
N ASP A 12 21.25 0.09 -2.94
CA ASP A 12 20.04 0.82 -3.21
C ASP A 12 19.44 0.21 -4.48
N ASP A 13 18.71 -0.90 -4.36
CA ASP A 13 17.97 -1.57 -5.44
C ASP A 13 16.77 -0.72 -5.91
N ARG A 14 16.86 0.61 -5.74
CA ARG A 14 15.94 1.56 -6.34
C ARG A 14 16.17 1.54 -7.86
N PRO A 15 15.10 1.50 -8.67
CA PRO A 15 15.21 1.71 -10.10
C PRO A 15 15.97 3.00 -10.38
N ALA A 16 16.91 2.96 -11.34
CA ALA A 16 17.70 4.13 -11.73
C ALA A 16 16.81 5.35 -12.05
N GLN A 17 15.62 5.10 -12.59
CA GLN A 17 14.61 6.10 -12.91
C GLN A 17 14.15 6.93 -11.70
N ILE A 18 14.05 6.33 -10.50
CA ILE A 18 13.72 7.06 -9.27
C ILE A 18 14.88 7.96 -8.86
N ALA A 19 16.11 7.44 -8.90
CA ALA A 19 17.30 8.21 -8.56
C ALA A 19 17.46 9.42 -9.50
N ASP A 20 17.26 9.21 -10.80
CA ASP A 20 17.29 10.26 -11.81
C ASP A 20 16.20 11.31 -11.57
N SER A 21 14.97 10.89 -11.23
CA SER A 21 13.87 11.79 -10.89
C SER A 21 14.17 12.69 -9.68
N LEU A 22 15.01 12.25 -8.75
CA LEU A 22 15.41 13.02 -7.56
C LEU A 22 16.65 13.90 -7.80
N SER A 23 17.41 13.66 -8.87
CA SER A 23 18.70 14.32 -9.13
C SER A 23 18.58 15.84 -9.38
N GLY A 24 17.42 16.32 -9.81
CA GLY A 24 17.13 17.75 -10.05
C GLY A 24 16.74 18.54 -8.80
N LEU A 25 16.49 17.88 -7.67
CA LEU A 25 16.07 18.55 -6.43
C LEU A 25 17.21 19.24 -5.70
N ALA A 26 16.88 20.31 -4.97
CA ALA A 26 17.79 20.89 -3.98
C ALA A 26 18.25 19.82 -2.96
N PRO A 27 19.51 19.84 -2.48
CA PRO A 27 20.05 18.76 -1.66
C PRO A 27 19.20 18.38 -0.45
N THR A 28 18.66 19.36 0.28
CA THR A 28 17.82 19.13 1.47
C THR A 28 16.49 18.47 1.11
N VAL A 29 15.79 18.98 0.08
CA VAL A 29 14.53 18.38 -0.43
C VAL A 29 14.78 16.96 -0.91
N ARG A 30 15.90 16.72 -1.61
CA ARG A 30 16.31 15.39 -2.06
C ARG A 30 16.51 14.43 -0.90
N THR A 31 17.23 14.83 0.15
CA THR A 31 17.45 14.00 1.33
C THR A 31 16.13 13.61 1.99
N VAL A 32 15.20 14.55 2.15
CA VAL A 32 13.87 14.27 2.73
C VAL A 32 13.05 13.34 1.83
N ALA A 33 13.00 13.62 0.52
CA ALA A 33 12.31 12.77 -0.45
C ALA A 33 12.88 11.34 -0.46
N SER A 34 14.20 11.20 -0.55
CA SER A 34 14.88 9.89 -0.52
C SER A 34 14.65 9.12 0.77
N ALA A 35 14.63 9.79 1.93
CA ALA A 35 14.38 9.14 3.22
C ALA A 35 12.94 8.67 3.38
N SER A 36 11.98 9.31 2.69
CA SER A 36 10.58 8.89 2.72
C SER A 36 10.27 7.67 1.86
N LEU A 37 11.12 7.35 0.88
CA LEU A 37 10.87 6.24 -0.02
C LEU A 37 11.02 4.89 0.70
N PRO A 38 10.10 3.95 0.48
CA PRO A 38 10.27 2.60 0.99
C PRO A 38 11.47 1.91 0.31
N ARG A 39 12.05 0.93 0.99
CA ARG A 39 12.90 -0.05 0.29
C ARG A 39 12.01 -0.89 -0.62
N TRP A 40 12.43 -1.06 -1.87
CA TRP A 40 11.60 -1.67 -2.91
C TRP A 40 11.19 -3.11 -2.58
N ASP A 41 12.13 -3.89 -2.06
CA ASP A 41 11.98 -5.28 -1.59
C ASP A 41 11.04 -5.42 -0.38
N ARG A 42 10.65 -4.32 0.26
CA ARG A 42 9.80 -4.29 1.46
C ARG A 42 8.51 -3.51 1.28
N SER A 43 8.31 -2.87 0.12
CA SER A 43 7.09 -2.13 -0.14
C SER A 43 5.97 -3.10 -0.51
N LEU A 44 5.06 -3.32 0.44
CA LEU A 44 3.84 -4.09 0.19
C LEU A 44 2.98 -3.49 -0.95
N PRO A 45 2.77 -2.16 -1.06
CA PRO A 45 2.11 -1.58 -2.23
C PRO A 45 2.79 -1.93 -3.56
N VAL A 46 4.13 -1.84 -3.64
CA VAL A 46 4.87 -2.22 -4.85
C VAL A 46 4.71 -3.71 -5.16
N ALA A 47 4.85 -4.59 -4.16
CA ALA A 47 4.65 -6.03 -4.34
C ALA A 47 3.23 -6.35 -4.85
N LEU A 48 2.21 -5.69 -4.29
CA LEU A 48 0.82 -5.83 -4.74
C LEU A 48 0.59 -5.28 -6.16
N CYS A 49 1.24 -4.18 -6.53
CA CYS A 49 1.23 -3.67 -7.90
C CYS A 49 1.79 -4.70 -8.88
N THR A 50 2.98 -5.24 -8.59
CA THR A 50 3.62 -6.26 -9.45
C THR A 50 2.77 -7.52 -9.54
N ALA A 51 2.30 -8.05 -8.40
CA ALA A 51 1.45 -9.24 -8.37
C ALA A 51 0.15 -9.04 -9.17
N ALA A 52 -0.52 -7.89 -8.99
CA ALA A 52 -1.72 -7.57 -9.74
C ALA A 52 -1.48 -7.44 -11.25
N GLY A 53 -0.32 -6.93 -11.66
CA GLY A 53 0.09 -6.94 -13.06
C GLY A 53 0.28 -8.34 -13.63
N THR A 54 0.95 -9.22 -12.88
CA THR A 54 1.14 -10.62 -13.32
C THR A 54 -0.18 -11.38 -13.44
N VAL A 55 -1.07 -11.27 -12.47
CA VAL A 55 -2.40 -11.92 -12.51
C VAL A 55 -3.29 -11.28 -13.58
N GLY A 56 -3.24 -9.95 -13.70
CA GLY A 56 -3.99 -9.23 -14.74
C GLY A 56 -3.59 -9.65 -16.15
N PHE A 57 -2.31 -9.97 -16.37
CA PHE A 57 -1.80 -10.44 -17.65
C PHE A 57 -2.32 -11.84 -18.03
N GLU A 58 -2.58 -12.69 -17.04
CA GLU A 58 -3.18 -14.01 -17.24
C GLU A 58 -4.66 -13.91 -17.62
N ALA A 59 -5.35 -12.88 -17.13
CA ALA A 59 -6.75 -12.61 -17.41
C ALA A 59 -7.00 -11.92 -18.77
N VAL A 60 -5.95 -11.43 -19.45
CA VAL A 60 -6.09 -10.89 -20.82
C VAL A 60 -6.28 -12.04 -21.79
N ASP A 61 -7.26 -11.89 -22.69
CA ASP A 61 -7.59 -12.87 -23.73
C ASP A 61 -6.32 -13.27 -24.51
N ARG A 62 -6.10 -14.58 -24.66
CA ARG A 62 -4.91 -15.10 -25.33
C ARG A 62 -4.89 -14.76 -26.81
N ASP A 63 -6.07 -14.58 -27.40
CA ASP A 63 -6.23 -14.28 -28.82
C ASP A 63 -6.22 -12.77 -29.11
N ASP A 64 -6.08 -11.91 -28.08
CA ASP A 64 -5.99 -10.46 -28.26
C ASP A 64 -4.65 -10.09 -28.94
N PRO A 65 -4.66 -9.52 -30.16
CA PRO A 65 -3.44 -9.13 -30.87
C PRO A 65 -2.67 -8.00 -30.18
N THR A 66 -3.30 -7.30 -29.22
CA THR A 66 -2.66 -6.25 -28.41
C THR A 66 -2.01 -6.78 -27.13
N ARG A 67 -2.10 -8.09 -26.87
CA ARG A 67 -1.51 -8.72 -25.70
C ARG A 67 0.02 -8.57 -25.71
N PRO A 68 0.63 -8.02 -24.64
CA PRO A 68 2.08 -7.93 -24.55
C PRO A 68 2.73 -9.32 -24.43
N GLY A 69 3.98 -9.48 -24.88
CA GLY A 69 4.74 -10.70 -24.62
C GLY A 69 5.12 -10.84 -23.13
N PRO A 70 5.44 -12.04 -22.62
CA PRO A 70 5.76 -12.24 -21.20
C PRO A 70 6.98 -11.43 -20.75
N THR A 71 8.03 -11.36 -21.56
CA THR A 71 9.22 -10.50 -21.28
C THR A 71 8.88 -9.01 -21.32
N SER A 72 7.78 -8.62 -21.98
CA SER A 72 7.30 -7.24 -21.98
C SER A 72 6.61 -6.88 -20.67
N VAL A 73 6.05 -7.84 -19.92
CA VAL A 73 5.28 -7.56 -18.70
C VAL A 73 6.16 -6.93 -17.63
N GLU A 74 7.38 -7.44 -17.42
CA GLU A 74 8.33 -6.87 -16.46
C GLU A 74 8.70 -5.41 -16.82
N HIS A 75 9.00 -5.16 -18.09
CA HIS A 75 9.34 -3.83 -18.60
C HIS A 75 8.15 -2.85 -18.51
N LEU A 76 6.92 -3.35 -18.61
CA LEU A 76 5.71 -2.55 -18.43
C LEU A 76 5.47 -2.24 -16.94
N LEU A 77 5.74 -3.20 -16.06
CA LEU A 77 5.50 -3.05 -14.62
C LEU A 77 6.54 -2.15 -13.94
N GLU A 78 7.79 -2.11 -14.41
CA GLU A 78 8.86 -1.32 -13.78
C GLU A 78 8.48 0.17 -13.57
N PRO A 79 8.03 0.93 -14.60
CA PRO A 79 7.62 2.33 -14.39
C PRO A 79 6.43 2.49 -13.43
N VAL A 80 5.49 1.55 -13.44
CA VAL A 80 4.26 1.61 -12.63
C VAL A 80 4.52 1.25 -11.17
N ALA A 81 5.39 0.27 -10.93
CA ALA A 81 5.94 0.00 -9.62
C ALA A 81 6.73 1.22 -9.10
N GLY A 82 7.46 1.92 -9.99
CA GLY A 82 8.18 3.15 -9.69
C GLY A 82 7.25 4.26 -9.23
N ALA A 83 6.19 4.50 -10.00
CA ALA A 83 5.13 5.45 -9.65
C ALA A 83 4.47 5.09 -8.31
N THR A 84 4.26 3.80 -8.04
CA THR A 84 3.69 3.32 -6.76
C THR A 84 4.61 3.61 -5.59
N ALA A 85 5.92 3.37 -5.71
CA ALA A 85 6.90 3.69 -4.67
C ALA A 85 7.00 5.20 -4.39
N LEU A 86 6.97 6.03 -5.44
CA LEU A 86 6.93 7.49 -5.31
C LEU A 86 5.65 7.95 -4.60
N LEU A 87 4.50 7.36 -4.95
CA LEU A 87 3.22 7.64 -4.30
C LEU A 87 3.23 7.22 -2.83
N GLU A 88 3.86 6.10 -2.48
CA GLU A 88 4.07 5.69 -1.09
C GLU A 88 4.90 6.73 -0.31
N GLY A 89 6.03 7.19 -0.87
CA GLY A 89 6.84 8.25 -0.25
C GLY A 89 6.07 9.57 -0.06
N TYR A 90 5.26 9.96 -1.04
CA TYR A 90 4.33 11.10 -0.92
C TYR A 90 3.37 10.92 0.27
N VAL A 91 2.71 9.76 0.37
CA VAL A 91 1.76 9.46 1.46
C VAL A 91 2.46 9.51 2.82
N ARG A 92 3.66 8.92 2.93
CA ARG A 92 4.46 8.90 4.16
C ARG A 92 4.78 10.30 4.66
N LEU A 93 5.23 11.19 3.77
CA LEU A 93 5.49 12.59 4.11
C LEU A 93 4.21 13.32 4.52
N ARG A 94 3.09 13.11 3.82
CA ARG A 94 1.81 13.76 4.14
C ARG A 94 1.26 13.32 5.49
N LEU A 95 1.35 12.04 5.82
CA LEU A 95 0.98 11.54 7.14
C LEU A 95 1.88 12.11 8.23
N ALA A 96 3.21 12.12 8.03
CA ALA A 96 4.15 12.71 9.00
C ALA A 96 3.87 14.20 9.25
N LEU A 97 3.55 14.97 8.20
CA LEU A 97 3.17 16.38 8.31
C LEU A 97 1.88 16.61 9.12
N VAL A 98 0.90 15.70 9.00
CA VAL A 98 -0.36 15.79 9.76
C VAL A 98 -0.15 15.39 11.21
N VAL A 99 0.59 14.31 11.46
CA VAL A 99 0.89 13.84 12.83
C VAL A 99 1.75 14.84 13.59
N GLY A 100 2.78 15.42 12.95
CA GLY A 100 3.66 16.40 13.59
C GLY A 100 3.06 17.81 13.78
N ASP A 101 1.84 18.07 13.31
CA ASP A 101 1.15 19.36 13.53
C ASP A 101 0.46 19.43 14.90
N ASP A 102 0.25 18.29 15.56
CA ASP A 102 -0.55 18.17 16.80
C ASP A 102 0.23 18.53 18.08
N ASP A 103 1.54 18.82 17.98
CA ASP A 103 2.42 19.12 19.13
C ASP A 103 2.21 20.51 19.75
N GLY A 104 1.26 21.30 19.25
CA GLY A 104 0.97 22.65 19.74
C GLY A 104 0.27 22.75 21.10
N ASP A 105 -0.26 21.64 21.65
CA ASP A 105 -1.01 21.63 22.91
C ASP A 105 -0.58 20.45 23.81
N THR A 106 0.70 20.44 24.20
CA THR A 106 1.34 19.39 25.02
C THR A 106 0.66 19.09 26.36
N ASP A 107 -0.30 19.91 26.81
CA ASP A 107 -1.09 19.65 28.03
C ASP A 107 -2.19 18.59 27.82
N THR A 108 -2.49 18.20 26.58
CA THR A 108 -3.52 17.18 26.26
C THR A 108 -2.96 15.81 25.83
N ALA A 109 -1.67 15.73 25.50
CA ALA A 109 -1.00 14.54 24.94
C ALA A 109 -0.95 13.32 25.90
N VAL A 110 -1.17 13.50 27.19
CA VAL A 110 -1.24 12.38 28.16
C VAL A 110 -2.51 11.53 27.97
N ARG A 111 -3.50 12.00 27.19
CA ARG A 111 -4.83 11.38 27.14
C ARG A 111 -5.14 10.56 25.88
N ASP A 112 -4.46 10.78 24.76
CA ASP A 112 -4.70 10.02 23.51
C ASP A 112 -3.56 9.04 23.19
N GLY A 113 -3.63 7.85 23.80
CA GLY A 113 -2.74 6.73 23.47
C GLY A 113 -2.87 6.22 22.03
N SER A 114 -3.82 6.74 21.24
CA SER A 114 -4.09 6.33 19.86
C SER A 114 -2.99 6.76 18.88
N THR A 115 -2.49 8.00 18.99
CA THR A 115 -1.44 8.55 18.09
C THR A 115 -0.09 7.91 18.35
N ALA A 116 0.25 7.66 19.62
CA ALA A 116 1.44 6.91 19.99
C ALA A 116 1.38 5.45 19.50
N LEU A 117 0.21 4.82 19.52
CA LEU A 117 0.03 3.49 18.93
C LEU A 117 0.17 3.52 17.41
N ALA A 118 -0.43 4.49 16.72
CA ALA A 118 -0.32 4.65 15.27
C ALA A 118 1.14 4.88 14.83
N ALA A 119 1.89 5.69 15.57
CA ALA A 119 3.31 5.91 15.34
C ALA A 119 4.17 4.67 15.66
N SER A 120 3.80 3.91 16.69
CA SER A 120 4.46 2.64 17.00
C SER A 120 4.18 1.54 15.96
N ARG A 121 3.11 1.63 15.16
CA ARG A 121 2.72 0.62 14.16
C ARG A 121 3.51 0.73 12.85
N SER A 122 4.11 1.88 12.56
CA SER A 122 4.84 2.14 11.31
C SER A 122 6.31 2.40 11.60
N ASP A 123 7.17 1.44 11.27
CA ASP A 123 8.62 1.52 11.44
C ASP A 123 9.25 2.76 10.76
N TRP A 124 8.63 3.24 9.68
CA TRP A 124 9.07 4.38 8.91
C TRP A 124 8.67 5.75 9.48
N LEU A 125 7.65 5.82 10.36
CA LEU A 125 7.08 7.11 10.79
C LEU A 125 7.96 7.84 11.83
N PRO A 126 8.44 7.20 12.92
CA PRO A 126 9.31 7.86 13.89
C PRO A 126 10.56 8.55 13.28
N PRO A 127 11.35 7.90 12.40
CA PRO A 127 12.52 8.55 11.82
C PRO A 127 12.19 9.68 10.84
N LEU A 128 10.96 9.75 10.31
CA LEU A 128 10.51 10.90 9.52
C LEU A 128 10.06 12.06 10.41
N LEU A 129 9.32 11.78 11.49
CA LEU A 129 8.92 12.82 12.46
C LEU A 129 10.15 13.50 13.09
N GLU A 130 11.18 12.73 13.43
CA GLU A 130 12.44 13.29 13.96
C GLU A 130 13.11 14.26 12.96
N ARG A 131 12.88 14.10 11.66
CA ARG A 131 13.44 14.98 10.62
C ARG A 131 12.58 16.22 10.38
N ILE A 132 11.30 16.21 10.73
CA ILE A 132 10.33 17.28 10.45
C ILE A 132 10.01 17.99 11.78
N GLN A 133 11.02 18.63 12.37
CA GLN A 133 10.87 19.29 13.68
C GLN A 133 10.68 20.81 13.56
N SER A 134 11.30 21.44 12.56
CA SER A 134 11.23 22.89 12.38
C SER A 134 10.25 23.30 11.27
N PRO A 135 9.77 24.56 11.27
CA PRO A 135 8.97 25.09 10.16
C PRO A 135 9.65 24.95 8.79
N THR A 136 10.98 25.14 8.73
CA THR A 136 11.76 24.97 7.50
C THR A 136 11.78 23.50 7.04
N ASP A 137 11.84 22.55 7.98
CA ASP A 137 11.76 21.12 7.64
C ASP A 137 10.37 20.75 7.12
N ARG A 138 9.32 21.36 7.69
CA ARG A 138 7.94 21.20 7.23
C ARG A 138 7.77 21.68 5.79
N ASP A 139 8.27 22.87 5.46
CA ASP A 139 8.25 23.39 4.08
C ASP A 139 9.05 22.47 3.12
N THR A 140 10.20 21.99 3.58
CA THR A 140 11.03 21.04 2.81
C THR A 140 10.29 19.73 2.55
N ALA A 141 9.59 19.20 3.55
CA ALA A 141 8.78 17.98 3.43
C ALA A 141 7.55 18.17 2.53
N ILE A 142 6.91 19.35 2.55
CA ILE A 142 5.83 19.69 1.61
C ILE A 142 6.37 19.67 0.18
N LEU A 143 7.46 20.38 -0.11
CA LEU A 143 8.09 20.41 -1.43
C LEU A 143 8.54 19.02 -1.90
N ALA A 144 9.14 18.23 -1.01
CA ALA A 144 9.52 16.85 -1.29
C ALA A 144 8.30 16.00 -1.65
N SER A 145 7.21 16.11 -0.89
CA SER A 145 5.98 15.35 -1.14
C SER A 145 5.35 15.72 -2.49
N ASP A 146 5.30 17.01 -2.84
CA ASP A 146 4.75 17.48 -4.11
C ASP A 146 5.58 17.00 -5.29
N HIS A 147 6.91 17.00 -5.16
CA HIS A 147 7.81 16.44 -6.17
C HIS A 147 7.59 14.94 -6.37
N LEU A 148 7.47 14.16 -5.28
CA LEU A 148 7.22 12.72 -5.37
C LEU A 148 5.88 12.42 -6.05
N HIS A 149 4.83 13.16 -5.69
CA HIS A 149 3.52 13.04 -6.32
C HIS A 149 3.58 13.37 -7.81
N ALA A 150 4.20 14.49 -8.21
CA ALA A 150 4.36 14.87 -9.61
C ALA A 150 5.20 13.84 -10.40
N SER A 151 6.30 13.37 -9.81
CA SER A 151 7.18 12.36 -10.42
C SER A 151 6.47 11.04 -10.68
N ALA A 152 5.49 10.66 -9.84
CA ALA A 152 4.66 9.48 -10.08
C ALA A 152 3.85 9.61 -11.39
N TYR A 153 3.35 10.81 -11.72
CA TYR A 153 2.66 11.05 -13.00
C TYR A 153 3.62 11.04 -14.18
N THR A 154 4.83 11.55 -14.01
CA THR A 154 5.88 11.49 -15.04
C THR A 154 6.25 10.05 -15.36
N MET A 155 6.41 9.19 -14.34
CA MET A 155 6.68 7.76 -14.56
C MET A 155 5.56 7.05 -15.34
N ILE A 156 4.29 7.40 -15.08
CA ILE A 156 3.18 6.89 -15.88
C ILE A 156 3.19 7.47 -17.30
N ALA A 157 3.63 8.72 -17.49
CA ALA A 157 3.74 9.35 -18.80
C ALA A 157 4.74 8.59 -19.69
N ASP A 158 5.90 8.27 -19.10
CA ASP A 158 7.05 7.66 -19.79
C ASP A 158 6.92 6.13 -19.95
N ALA A 159 5.89 5.52 -19.36
CA ALA A 159 5.64 4.09 -19.48
C ALA A 159 5.40 3.69 -20.96
N PRO A 160 6.00 2.58 -21.43
CA PRO A 160 5.92 2.13 -22.83
C PRO A 160 4.60 1.41 -23.13
N VAL A 161 3.47 2.08 -22.88
CA VAL A 161 2.11 1.58 -23.05
C VAL A 161 1.37 2.31 -24.16
N SER A 162 0.25 1.72 -24.62
CA SER A 162 -0.68 2.41 -25.52
C SER A 162 -1.29 3.66 -24.86
N ASP A 163 -1.72 4.64 -25.67
CA ASP A 163 -2.36 5.85 -25.15
C ASP A 163 -3.63 5.55 -24.33
N ARG A 164 -4.38 4.52 -24.73
CA ARG A 164 -5.57 4.07 -23.99
C ARG A 164 -5.20 3.55 -22.61
N THR A 165 -4.18 2.69 -22.53
CA THR A 165 -3.65 2.17 -21.27
C THR A 165 -3.10 3.30 -20.40
N ARG A 166 -2.34 4.24 -20.99
CA ARG A 166 -1.81 5.42 -20.29
C ARG A 166 -2.93 6.26 -19.67
N LEU A 167 -4.02 6.50 -20.40
CA LEU A 167 -5.18 7.23 -19.89
C LEU A 167 -5.84 6.51 -18.72
N ASP A 168 -5.96 5.18 -18.77
CA ASP A 168 -6.51 4.39 -17.68
C ASP A 168 -5.61 4.40 -16.44
N LEU A 169 -4.29 4.39 -16.61
CA LEU A 169 -3.32 4.57 -15.52
C LEU A 169 -3.46 5.95 -14.86
N TYR A 170 -3.58 7.02 -15.67
CA TYR A 170 -3.81 8.37 -15.13
C TYR A 170 -5.11 8.47 -14.34
N ARG A 171 -6.20 7.87 -14.83
CA ARG A 171 -7.48 7.82 -14.11
C ARG A 171 -7.35 7.10 -12.78
N ALA A 172 -6.66 5.95 -12.76
CA ALA A 172 -6.42 5.18 -11.54
C ALA A 172 -5.56 5.97 -10.55
N LEU A 173 -4.45 6.57 -11.00
CA LEU A 173 -3.55 7.37 -10.17
C LEU A 173 -4.24 8.62 -9.62
N THR A 174 -4.98 9.36 -10.45
CA THR A 174 -5.72 10.58 -10.03
C THR A 174 -6.81 10.26 -9.02
N SER A 175 -7.58 9.19 -9.27
CA SER A 175 -8.60 8.73 -8.33
C SER A 175 -7.98 8.30 -7.00
N GLY A 176 -6.86 7.58 -7.04
CA GLY A 176 -6.14 7.09 -5.88
C GLY A 176 -5.54 8.23 -5.06
N SER A 177 -4.79 9.14 -5.70
CA SER A 177 -4.15 10.26 -5.00
C SER A 177 -5.17 11.22 -4.39
N THR A 178 -6.32 11.43 -5.04
CA THR A 178 -7.44 12.20 -4.48
C THR A 178 -8.00 11.54 -3.22
N ALA A 179 -8.18 10.21 -3.23
CA ALA A 179 -8.66 9.48 -2.06
C ALA A 179 -7.64 9.52 -0.91
N LEU A 180 -6.35 9.35 -1.22
CA LEU A 180 -5.25 9.45 -0.26
C LEU A 180 -5.17 10.83 0.38
N ALA A 181 -5.22 11.90 -0.41
CA ALA A 181 -5.20 13.27 0.11
C ALA A 181 -6.38 13.54 1.05
N ARG A 182 -7.58 13.02 0.74
CA ARG A 182 -8.74 13.11 1.65
C ARG A 182 -8.53 12.30 2.92
N GLY A 183 -7.97 11.10 2.82
CA GLY A 183 -7.67 10.25 3.97
C GLY A 183 -6.71 10.91 4.94
N CYS A 184 -5.63 11.54 4.44
CA CYS A 184 -4.69 12.28 5.28
C CYS A 184 -5.33 13.48 6.00
N LEU A 185 -6.39 14.08 5.44
CA LEU A 185 -7.06 15.25 6.02
C LEU A 185 -8.26 14.91 6.91
N ARG A 186 -8.82 13.70 6.81
CA ARG A 186 -9.94 13.25 7.64
C ARG A 186 -9.37 12.71 8.95
N GLY A 187 -9.53 13.49 10.01
CA GLY A 187 -9.59 12.93 11.36
C GLY A 187 -10.93 12.20 11.53
N ASP A 188 -10.89 11.07 12.22
CA ASP A 188 -11.91 10.02 12.29
C ASP A 188 -13.25 10.46 12.95
N GLY A 189 -13.91 11.48 12.40
CA GLY A 189 -15.13 12.08 12.95
C GLY A 189 -16.43 11.63 12.28
N ASP A 190 -16.39 10.69 11.33
CA ASP A 190 -17.57 10.31 10.54
C ASP A 190 -17.67 8.79 10.34
N GLY A 191 -17.53 8.05 11.44
CA GLY A 191 -18.05 6.69 11.58
C GLY A 191 -19.57 6.67 11.83
N GLY A 192 -20.28 7.74 11.48
CA GLY A 192 -21.74 7.86 11.58
C GLY A 192 -22.39 7.03 10.47
N GLY A 193 -22.85 5.84 10.86
CA GLY A 193 -23.49 4.90 9.96
C GLY A 193 -24.59 5.50 9.11
N VAL A 194 -24.75 4.91 7.93
CA VAL A 194 -25.99 4.90 7.15
C VAL A 194 -27.05 4.20 8.02
N GLY A 195 -27.59 4.94 8.98
CA GLY A 195 -28.63 4.51 9.92
C GLY A 195 -29.77 5.51 9.82
N ASP A 196 -30.81 5.06 9.13
CA ASP A 196 -32.18 5.56 9.02
C ASP A 196 -32.49 7.01 9.40
N ILE A 197 -33.04 7.70 8.40
CA ILE A 197 -33.78 8.95 8.51
C ILE A 197 -35.07 8.65 9.31
N ASP A 198 -35.00 8.70 10.63
CA ASP A 198 -36.19 8.95 11.44
C ASP A 198 -36.55 10.43 11.30
N VAL A 199 -37.36 10.69 10.27
CA VAL A 199 -38.18 11.90 10.16
C VAL A 199 -39.19 11.84 11.30
N ASP A 200 -38.95 12.51 12.41
CA ASP A 200 -39.98 13.35 13.02
C ASP A 200 -39.41 14.34 14.04
N GLY A 201 -39.91 15.56 13.91
CA GLY A 201 -39.31 16.78 14.44
C GLY A 201 -39.26 16.92 15.95
N ASP A 202 -38.15 17.50 16.42
CA ASP A 202 -38.24 18.62 17.35
C ASP A 202 -37.05 19.57 17.17
N ARG A 203 -37.34 20.85 16.92
CA ARG A 203 -36.36 21.91 16.64
C ARG A 203 -35.88 22.51 17.97
N SER A 204 -35.01 21.82 18.68
CA SER A 204 -34.23 22.44 19.76
C SER A 204 -32.84 22.83 19.26
N SER A 205 -32.63 24.12 19.11
CA SER A 205 -31.38 24.79 18.74
C SER A 205 -30.31 24.63 19.83
N SER A 206 -29.66 23.47 19.90
CA SER A 206 -28.40 23.32 20.62
C SER A 206 -27.26 23.69 19.69
N SER A 207 -26.64 24.86 19.95
CA SER A 207 -25.39 25.24 19.29
C SER A 207 -24.34 24.16 19.51
N PRO A 208 -23.81 23.51 18.46
CA PRO A 208 -22.73 22.56 18.64
C PRO A 208 -21.50 23.37 19.06
N LYS A 209 -21.16 23.30 20.35
CA LYS A 209 -19.80 23.59 20.80
C LYS A 209 -18.92 22.63 20.02
N GLN A 210 -18.29 23.12 18.95
CA GLN A 210 -17.17 22.49 18.26
C GLN A 210 -16.05 22.35 19.28
N ARG A 211 -16.15 21.30 20.10
CA ARG A 211 -15.06 20.82 20.94
C ARG A 211 -14.02 20.31 19.95
N GLY A 212 -12.80 20.83 20.03
CA GLY A 212 -11.69 20.40 19.19
C GLY A 212 -11.46 18.90 19.35
N GLU A 213 -12.11 18.09 18.52
CA GLU A 213 -11.76 16.70 18.33
C GLU A 213 -10.38 16.68 17.68
N SER A 214 -9.42 16.12 18.41
CA SER A 214 -8.07 15.87 17.88
C SER A 214 -8.22 15.05 16.58
N ARG A 215 -7.72 15.62 15.49
CA ARG A 215 -7.77 15.01 14.16
C ARG A 215 -6.61 14.03 14.05
N THR A 216 -6.76 12.86 14.64
CA THR A 216 -5.81 11.78 14.37
C THR A 216 -6.08 11.24 12.95
N PRO A 217 -5.07 11.21 12.06
CA PRO A 217 -5.27 10.71 10.70
C PRO A 217 -5.53 9.20 10.72
N ASP A 218 -6.44 8.74 9.85
CA ASP A 218 -6.68 7.31 9.62
C ASP A 218 -5.52 6.70 8.80
N VAL A 219 -4.40 6.41 9.47
CA VAL A 219 -3.20 5.83 8.86
C VAL A 219 -3.52 4.49 8.18
N ILE A 220 -4.35 3.65 8.80
CA ILE A 220 -4.69 2.32 8.30
C ILE A 220 -5.50 2.43 7.00
N GLY A 221 -6.53 3.28 6.97
CA GLY A 221 -7.35 3.50 5.78
C GLY A 221 -6.55 4.16 4.64
N VAL A 222 -5.59 5.03 4.97
CA VAL A 222 -4.68 5.62 3.98
C VAL A 222 -3.76 4.56 3.37
N GLU A 223 -3.13 3.69 4.17
CA GLU A 223 -2.31 2.59 3.66
C GLU A 223 -3.13 1.60 2.82
N ALA A 224 -4.34 1.24 3.27
CA ALA A 224 -5.23 0.37 2.51
C ALA A 224 -5.68 1.00 1.17
N THR A 225 -5.91 2.32 1.15
CA THR A 225 -6.22 3.07 -0.08
C THR A 225 -5.03 3.11 -1.04
N LEU A 226 -3.80 3.20 -0.51
CA LEU A 226 -2.58 3.14 -1.31
C LEU A 226 -2.43 1.74 -1.94
N ALA A 227 -2.60 0.68 -1.15
CA ALA A 227 -2.57 -0.69 -1.63
C ALA A 227 -3.63 -0.96 -2.71
N LYS A 228 -4.86 -0.47 -2.52
CA LYS A 228 -5.92 -0.51 -3.54
C LYS A 228 -5.49 0.14 -4.86
N THR A 229 -4.89 1.31 -4.77
CA THR A 229 -4.42 2.07 -5.93
C THR A 229 -3.31 1.31 -6.66
N ALA A 230 -2.36 0.77 -5.91
CA ALA A 230 -1.27 -0.05 -6.43
C ALA A 230 -1.77 -1.28 -7.20
N GLY A 231 -2.69 -2.07 -6.60
CA GLY A 231 -3.28 -3.23 -7.29
C GLY A 231 -4.01 -2.86 -8.58
N ARG A 232 -4.72 -1.72 -8.61
CA ARG A 232 -5.38 -1.22 -9.82
C ARG A 232 -4.40 -0.76 -10.89
N LEU A 233 -3.31 -0.10 -10.51
CA LEU A 233 -2.28 0.37 -11.44
C LEU A 233 -1.57 -0.82 -12.10
N GLY A 234 -1.15 -1.80 -11.30
CA GLY A 234 -0.54 -3.03 -11.79
C GLY A 234 -1.43 -3.77 -12.80
N ALA A 235 -2.69 -4.01 -12.46
CA ALA A 235 -3.63 -4.66 -13.38
C ALA A 235 -3.93 -3.80 -14.63
N ALA A 236 -3.95 -2.47 -14.50
CA ALA A 236 -4.18 -1.58 -15.63
C ALA A 236 -3.05 -1.55 -16.64
N VAL A 237 -1.78 -1.63 -16.23
CA VAL A 237 -0.65 -1.50 -17.16
C VAL A 237 -0.61 -2.63 -18.20
N VAL A 238 -1.07 -3.81 -17.82
CA VAL A 238 -1.15 -4.99 -18.69
C VAL A 238 -2.44 -5.07 -19.50
N GLY A 239 -3.33 -4.07 -19.36
CA GLY A 239 -4.60 -4.03 -20.08
C GLY A 239 -5.69 -4.94 -19.50
N ALA A 240 -5.61 -5.32 -18.23
CA ALA A 240 -6.60 -6.22 -17.64
C ALA A 240 -8.03 -5.65 -17.70
N PRO A 241 -9.07 -6.51 -17.81
CA PRO A 241 -10.47 -6.11 -17.78
C PRO A 241 -10.82 -5.24 -16.54
N ALA A 242 -11.88 -4.44 -16.64
CA ALA A 242 -12.28 -3.53 -15.54
C ALA A 242 -12.66 -4.30 -14.26
N GLU A 243 -13.25 -5.47 -14.44
CA GLU A 243 -13.66 -6.41 -13.40
C GLU A 243 -12.42 -6.94 -12.67
N THR A 244 -11.44 -7.46 -13.41
CA THR A 244 -10.15 -7.92 -12.87
C THR A 244 -9.42 -6.82 -12.11
N ARG A 245 -9.35 -5.60 -12.67
CA ARG A 245 -8.75 -4.44 -12.01
C ARG A 245 -9.46 -4.10 -10.69
N THR A 246 -10.79 -4.20 -10.66
CA THR A 246 -11.60 -3.92 -9.47
C THR A 246 -11.42 -4.98 -8.40
N ALA A 247 -11.41 -6.27 -8.78
CA ALA A 247 -11.18 -7.39 -7.88
C ALA A 247 -9.79 -7.30 -7.24
N LEU A 248 -8.73 -7.11 -8.04
CA LEU A 248 -7.36 -6.96 -7.55
C LEU A 248 -7.19 -5.75 -6.63
N GLY A 249 -7.80 -4.60 -6.96
CA GLY A 249 -7.80 -3.45 -6.07
C GLY A 249 -8.50 -3.72 -4.73
N THR A 250 -9.61 -4.48 -4.75
CA THR A 250 -10.36 -4.84 -3.53
C THR A 250 -9.58 -5.82 -2.66
N TYR A 251 -8.93 -6.81 -3.29
CA TYR A 251 -8.01 -7.72 -2.63
C TYR A 251 -6.87 -6.97 -1.94
N SER A 252 -6.16 -6.10 -2.67
CA SER A 252 -5.02 -5.34 -2.14
C SER A 252 -5.43 -4.45 -0.95
N HIS A 253 -6.61 -3.82 -1.03
CA HIS A 253 -7.17 -3.04 0.08
C HIS A 253 -7.43 -3.92 1.31
N ALA A 254 -8.16 -5.02 1.13
CA ALA A 254 -8.57 -5.90 2.21
C ALA A 254 -7.38 -6.57 2.91
N LEU A 255 -6.39 -7.02 2.15
CA LEU A 255 -5.16 -7.59 2.69
C LEU A 255 -4.38 -6.57 3.53
N MET A 256 -4.20 -5.33 3.04
CA MET A 256 -3.51 -4.29 3.80
C MET A 256 -4.26 -3.93 5.08
N SER A 257 -5.60 -3.82 5.04
CA SER A 257 -6.41 -3.58 6.25
C SER A 257 -6.24 -4.70 7.28
N ALA A 258 -6.21 -5.97 6.85
CA ALA A 258 -6.00 -7.11 7.73
C ALA A 258 -4.61 -7.07 8.39
N LEU A 259 -3.56 -6.87 7.59
CA LEU A 259 -2.18 -6.83 8.06
C LEU A 259 -1.94 -5.68 9.04
N ALA A 260 -2.44 -4.49 8.74
CA ALA A 260 -2.31 -3.33 9.62
C ALA A 260 -3.04 -3.54 10.97
N SER A 261 -4.20 -4.21 10.94
CA SER A 261 -4.95 -4.57 12.14
C SER A 261 -4.20 -5.62 12.99
N TRP A 262 -3.50 -6.56 12.35
CA TRP A 262 -2.69 -7.58 13.05
C TRP A 262 -1.45 -7.02 13.72
N THR A 263 -0.72 -6.16 13.03
CA THR A 263 0.49 -5.51 13.60
C THR A 263 0.19 -4.65 14.83
N ALA A 264 -1.08 -4.29 15.06
CA ALA A 264 -1.49 -3.61 16.27
C ALA A 264 -1.50 -4.50 17.53
N VAL A 265 -1.60 -5.82 17.36
CA VAL A 265 -1.81 -6.79 18.45
C VAL A 265 -0.52 -7.53 18.81
N GLU A 266 0.31 -7.88 17.82
CA GLU A 266 1.54 -8.66 18.03
C GLU A 266 2.81 -7.83 17.81
N THR A 267 3.74 -7.86 18.77
CA THR A 267 4.94 -7.00 18.78
C THR A 267 6.20 -7.64 18.18
N THR A 268 6.16 -8.94 17.83
CA THR A 268 7.38 -9.72 17.55
C THR A 268 7.51 -10.27 16.13
N VAL A 269 6.43 -10.36 15.34
CA VAL A 269 6.45 -10.92 13.98
C VAL A 269 5.92 -9.91 12.96
N SER A 270 6.73 -9.59 11.94
CA SER A 270 6.33 -8.68 10.87
C SER A 270 5.55 -9.43 9.79
N HIS A 271 4.24 -9.63 10.01
CA HIS A 271 3.32 -10.24 9.03
C HIS A 271 3.35 -9.56 7.66
N ARG A 272 3.67 -8.26 7.61
CA ARG A 272 3.82 -7.49 6.37
C ARG A 272 5.02 -7.97 5.55
N SER A 273 6.12 -8.30 6.22
CA SER A 273 7.33 -8.82 5.55
C SER A 273 7.06 -10.20 4.93
N ASP A 274 6.41 -11.09 5.67
CA ASP A 274 6.08 -12.44 5.19
C ASP A 274 5.11 -12.37 4.00
N ALA A 275 4.13 -11.47 4.06
CA ALA A 275 3.22 -11.23 2.94
C ALA A 275 3.96 -10.73 1.68
N VAL A 276 4.93 -9.83 1.83
CA VAL A 276 5.77 -9.37 0.72
C VAL A 276 6.57 -10.53 0.14
N GLU A 277 7.21 -11.35 0.98
CA GLU A 277 7.98 -12.53 0.54
C GLU A 277 7.10 -13.51 -0.26
N ALA A 278 5.89 -13.82 0.22
CA ALA A 278 4.96 -14.68 -0.50
C ALA A 278 4.47 -14.10 -1.83
N LEU A 279 4.25 -12.78 -1.90
CA LEU A 279 3.83 -12.10 -3.12
C LEU A 279 4.94 -12.06 -4.17
N VAL A 280 6.18 -11.82 -3.75
CA VAL A 280 7.35 -11.84 -4.64
C VAL A 280 7.62 -13.28 -5.12
N GLY A 281 7.29 -14.28 -4.32
CA GLY A 281 7.47 -15.69 -4.66
C GLY A 281 8.89 -16.20 -4.36
N GLU A 282 9.64 -15.49 -3.52
CA GLU A 282 10.89 -16.03 -3.00
C GLU A 282 10.58 -17.32 -2.23
N PRO A 283 11.32 -18.42 -2.49
CA PRO A 283 11.09 -19.67 -1.80
C PRO A 283 11.34 -19.41 -0.32
N THR A 284 10.27 -19.47 0.46
CA THR A 284 10.32 -19.44 1.91
C THR A 284 11.32 -20.50 2.31
N ARG A 285 12.55 -20.09 2.63
CA ARG A 285 13.56 -21.03 3.12
C ARG A 285 12.94 -21.59 4.37
N GLU A 286 12.53 -22.86 4.32
CA GLU A 286 11.76 -23.53 5.37
C GLU A 286 12.29 -23.07 6.72
N SER A 287 11.59 -22.12 7.32
CA SER A 287 12.08 -21.38 8.47
C SER A 287 12.03 -22.40 9.58
N GLY A 288 13.20 -22.96 9.89
CA GLY A 288 13.34 -24.27 10.51
C GLY A 288 12.44 -24.39 11.73
N THR A 289 11.53 -25.37 11.68
CA THR A 289 10.70 -25.92 12.76
C THR A 289 10.90 -25.26 14.12
N ALA A 290 10.48 -23.99 14.26
CA ALA A 290 10.35 -23.39 15.56
C ALA A 290 9.11 -24.01 16.17
N ASN A 291 9.28 -24.67 17.33
CA ASN A 291 8.24 -25.33 18.11
C ASN A 291 6.95 -24.50 18.09
N ARG A 292 6.00 -24.93 17.24
CA ARG A 292 4.65 -24.38 17.12
C ARG A 292 3.79 -25.00 18.21
N GLU A 293 4.24 -24.85 19.45
CA GLU A 293 3.50 -25.29 20.61
C GLU A 293 2.84 -24.04 21.22
N THR A 294 1.50 -24.04 21.19
CA THR A 294 0.57 -23.12 21.86
C THR A 294 0.47 -21.69 21.30
N ALA A 295 -0.69 -21.37 20.73
CA ALA A 295 -1.74 -20.66 21.44
C ALA A 295 -2.98 -20.64 20.54
N ASP A 296 -4.10 -21.05 21.09
CA ASP A 296 -5.38 -20.98 20.42
C ASP A 296 -5.91 -19.54 20.53
N ALA A 297 -5.14 -18.60 19.99
CA ALA A 297 -5.44 -17.18 20.04
C ALA A 297 -6.68 -16.94 19.18
N GLU A 298 -7.76 -16.52 19.84
CA GLU A 298 -8.99 -16.09 19.21
C GLU A 298 -8.64 -14.94 18.26
N VAL A 299 -8.71 -15.21 16.95
CA VAL A 299 -8.41 -14.22 15.90
C VAL A 299 -9.46 -13.11 15.99
N ASP A 300 -9.01 -11.86 15.97
CA ASP A 300 -9.90 -10.70 15.97
C ASP A 300 -10.93 -10.80 14.82
N PRO A 301 -12.25 -10.75 15.10
CA PRO A 301 -13.31 -10.80 14.09
C PRO A 301 -13.17 -9.75 12.97
N LEU A 302 -12.58 -8.59 13.28
CA LEU A 302 -12.32 -7.55 12.29
C LEU A 302 -11.37 -8.06 11.21
N VAL A 303 -10.32 -8.75 11.61
CA VAL A 303 -9.30 -9.28 10.70
C VAL A 303 -9.88 -10.42 9.90
N GLU A 304 -10.61 -11.33 10.54
CA GLU A 304 -11.29 -12.43 9.86
C GLU A 304 -12.19 -11.91 8.73
N ARG A 305 -12.99 -10.88 9.00
CA ARG A 305 -13.83 -10.21 7.99
C ARG A 305 -13.02 -9.60 6.83
N HIS A 306 -11.86 -9.01 7.11
CA HIS A 306 -11.00 -8.46 6.04
C HIS A 306 -10.38 -9.58 5.19
N LEU A 307 -9.96 -10.68 5.80
CA LEU A 307 -9.43 -11.84 5.08
C LEU A 307 -10.51 -12.57 4.29
N GLU A 308 -11.73 -12.69 4.80
CA GLU A 308 -12.88 -13.22 4.07
C GLU A 308 -13.15 -12.39 2.81
N ARG A 309 -13.23 -11.06 2.94
CA ARG A 309 -13.36 -10.17 1.77
C ARG A 309 -12.21 -10.32 0.76
N ALA A 310 -10.98 -10.53 1.23
CA ALA A 310 -9.84 -10.79 0.34
C ALA A 310 -9.99 -12.13 -0.40
N ARG A 311 -10.50 -13.17 0.28
CA ARG A 311 -10.77 -14.49 -0.32
C ARG A 311 -11.92 -14.44 -1.32
N ASP A 312 -13.00 -13.71 -1.02
CA ASP A 312 -14.10 -13.49 -1.96
C ASP A 312 -13.62 -12.80 -3.23
N ALA A 313 -12.71 -11.83 -3.10
CA ALA A 313 -12.09 -11.16 -4.25
C ALA A 313 -11.21 -12.13 -5.07
N ILE A 314 -10.50 -13.04 -4.43
CA ILE A 314 -9.74 -14.11 -5.13
C ILE A 314 -10.71 -15.09 -5.83
N ALA A 315 -11.79 -15.51 -5.18
CA ALA A 315 -12.78 -16.40 -5.77
C ALA A 315 -13.42 -15.76 -7.01
N SER A 316 -13.84 -14.49 -6.91
CA SER A 316 -14.35 -13.72 -8.05
C SER A 316 -13.32 -13.60 -9.18
N LEU A 317 -12.03 -13.55 -8.86
CA LEU A 317 -10.96 -13.49 -9.85
C LEU A 317 -10.73 -14.84 -10.53
N ALA A 318 -10.77 -15.94 -9.77
CA ALA A 318 -10.68 -17.30 -10.32
C ALA A 318 -11.83 -17.57 -11.31
N ASP A 319 -13.05 -17.16 -10.95
CA ASP A 319 -14.22 -17.26 -11.84
C ASP A 319 -14.03 -16.43 -13.13
N ALA A 320 -13.44 -15.23 -13.02
CA ALA A 320 -13.19 -14.35 -14.15
C ALA A 320 -12.06 -14.84 -15.07
N ILE A 321 -11.04 -15.50 -14.52
CA ILE A 321 -9.92 -16.06 -15.29
C ILE A 321 -10.34 -17.33 -16.05
N GLY A 322 -11.38 -18.02 -15.57
CA GLY A 322 -11.98 -19.14 -16.29
C GLY A 322 -11.24 -20.46 -16.08
N THR A 323 -12.02 -21.48 -15.72
CA THR A 323 -11.68 -22.88 -15.48
C THR A 323 -11.17 -23.65 -16.70
N ASP A 324 -10.85 -22.97 -17.81
CA ASP A 324 -10.45 -23.53 -19.10
C ASP A 324 -8.95 -23.42 -19.37
N ALA A 325 -8.12 -23.13 -18.36
CA ALA A 325 -6.69 -23.29 -18.49
C ALA A 325 -6.38 -24.78 -18.71
N PRO A 326 -5.93 -25.21 -19.91
CA PRO A 326 -5.55 -26.60 -20.12
C PRO A 326 -4.45 -26.92 -19.12
N ALA A 327 -4.57 -28.07 -18.45
CA ALA A 327 -3.59 -28.56 -17.49
C ALA A 327 -2.18 -28.38 -18.07
N ALA A 328 -1.51 -27.32 -17.64
CA ALA A 328 -0.18 -26.97 -18.11
C ALA A 328 0.78 -27.92 -17.41
N GLU A 329 0.87 -29.13 -17.95
CA GLU A 329 1.88 -30.10 -17.57
C GLU A 329 3.26 -29.50 -17.91
N GLU A 330 4.12 -29.50 -16.89
CA GLU A 330 5.57 -29.32 -16.98
C GLU A 330 6.07 -27.98 -17.53
N ARG A 331 6.14 -26.96 -16.65
CA ARG A 331 7.38 -26.17 -16.50
C ARG A 331 7.38 -25.27 -15.26
N ALA A 332 8.47 -25.44 -14.51
CA ALA A 332 9.11 -24.53 -13.56
C ALA A 332 8.52 -24.41 -12.14
N THR A 333 9.45 -24.32 -11.21
CA THR A 333 9.40 -24.49 -9.76
C THR A 333 8.72 -23.33 -9.01
N ASP A 334 8.08 -22.39 -9.72
CA ASP A 334 7.48 -21.20 -9.12
C ASP A 334 5.95 -21.31 -9.09
N PRO A 335 5.31 -21.02 -7.93
CA PRO A 335 3.87 -21.09 -7.79
C PRO A 335 3.17 -20.06 -8.68
N ALA A 336 2.00 -20.40 -9.21
CA ALA A 336 1.25 -19.50 -10.08
C ALA A 336 0.94 -18.17 -9.37
N PRO A 337 0.88 -17.02 -10.08
CA PRO A 337 0.58 -15.72 -9.48
C PRO A 337 -0.66 -15.69 -8.57
N LEU A 338 -1.73 -16.37 -8.97
CA LEU A 338 -2.94 -16.49 -8.15
C LEU A 338 -2.70 -17.29 -6.85
N GLU A 339 -1.90 -18.35 -6.91
CA GLU A 339 -1.50 -19.12 -5.71
C GLU A 339 -0.64 -18.29 -4.76
N ARG A 340 0.19 -17.37 -5.29
CA ARG A 340 0.96 -16.42 -4.46
C ARG A 340 0.03 -15.47 -3.70
N LEU A 341 -1.01 -14.93 -4.36
CA LEU A 341 -2.04 -14.11 -3.69
C LEU A 341 -2.79 -14.90 -2.61
N GLU A 342 -3.18 -16.14 -2.91
CA GLU A 342 -3.81 -17.01 -1.92
C GLU A 342 -2.89 -17.26 -0.72
N ARG A 343 -1.63 -17.61 -0.97
CA ARG A 343 -0.64 -17.86 0.10
C ARG A 343 -0.48 -16.65 0.99
N ALA A 344 -0.43 -15.44 0.44
CA ALA A 344 -0.35 -14.21 1.23
C ALA A 344 -1.52 -14.05 2.23
N THR A 345 -2.73 -14.50 1.87
CA THR A 345 -3.89 -14.49 2.81
C THR A 345 -3.86 -15.62 3.85
N ARG A 346 -3.07 -16.67 3.61
CA ARG A 346 -2.92 -17.82 4.52
C ARG A 346 -1.80 -17.58 5.54
N LEU A 347 -0.77 -16.82 5.19
CA LEU A 347 0.29 -16.43 6.12
C LEU A 347 -0.26 -15.66 7.33
N SER A 348 -1.23 -14.78 7.09
CA SER A 348 -1.96 -14.02 8.11
C SER A 348 -3.08 -14.81 8.80
N GLY A 349 -3.11 -16.13 8.65
CA GLY A 349 -4.17 -16.96 9.20
C GLY A 349 -3.67 -18.24 9.82
N GLY A 350 -2.37 -18.30 10.17
CA GLY A 350 -1.62 -19.46 10.66
C GLY A 350 -2.47 -20.44 11.48
N ARG A 351 -3.13 -21.34 10.75
CA ARG A 351 -4.28 -22.12 11.19
C ARG A 351 -3.81 -23.34 11.95
N ARG A 352 -4.58 -23.66 12.99
CA ARG A 352 -4.65 -24.97 13.65
C ARG A 352 -4.51 -26.11 12.63
N GLY A 353 -3.51 -26.95 12.84
CA GLY A 353 -3.29 -28.24 12.19
C GLY A 353 -2.40 -29.04 13.10
#